data_AF-A0A6G1DGI4-F1
#
_entry.id   AF-A0A6G1DGI4-F1
#
_cell.length_a   1.000
_cell.length_b   1.000
_cell.length_c   1.000
_cell.angle_alpha   90.00
_cell.angle_beta   90.00
_cell.angle_gamma   90.00
#
_symmetry.space_group_name_H-M   'P 1'
#
loop_
_entity.id
_entity.type
_entity.pdbx_description
1 polymer ?
#
loop_
_entity_poly.entity_id
_entity_poly.type
_entity_poly.pdbx_seq_one_letter_code
_entity_poly.pdbx_strand_id
1 'polypeptide(L)' 'NKENRGQVRLHQRTGSRCYVAHSFSLKPKFQNREPDAIEFFGECMTSSKNGCTEFAKQVM' A
#
# COMPACT_ATOMS: atom_id res chain seq x y z
N ASN A 1 18.48 -10.58 10.54
CA ASN A 1 17.10 -10.68 10.01
C ASN A 1 17.07 -10.80 8.48
N LYS A 2 17.86 -11.73 7.88
CA LYS A 2 17.95 -11.92 6.41
C LYS A 2 16.91 -12.93 5.92
N GLU A 3 16.64 -13.95 6.73
CA GLU A 3 15.64 -14.99 6.47
C GLU A 3 14.23 -14.40 6.36
N ASN A 4 13.81 -13.57 7.31
CA ASN A 4 12.47 -12.96 7.24
C ASN A 4 12.31 -11.99 6.05
N ARG A 5 13.39 -11.34 5.60
CA ARG A 5 13.34 -10.50 4.39
C ARG A 5 13.04 -11.34 3.14
N GLY A 6 13.52 -12.58 3.08
CA GLY A 6 13.22 -13.50 1.98
C GLY A 6 11.77 -14.02 2.01
N GLN A 7 11.10 -13.95 3.17
CA GLN A 7 9.71 -14.37 3.32
C GLN A 7 8.69 -13.26 3.02
N VAL A 8 9.14 -12.01 2.78
CA VAL A 8 8.24 -10.90 2.44
C VAL A 8 7.65 -11.13 1.06
N ARG A 9 6.33 -11.37 1.00
CA ARG A 9 5.60 -11.60 -0.26
C ARG A 9 5.11 -10.31 -0.91
N LEU A 10 4.85 -9.29 -0.10
CA LEU A 10 4.34 -7.99 -0.55
C LEU A 10 5.23 -6.88 -0.01
N HIS A 11 5.91 -6.20 -0.92
CA HIS A 11 6.64 -4.98 -0.60
C HIS A 11 5.71 -3.78 -0.74
N GLN A 12 5.75 -2.89 0.25
CA GLN A 12 5.05 -1.61 0.20
C GLN A 12 5.45 -0.81 -1.05
N ARG A 13 4.47 -0.21 -1.74
CA ARG A 13 4.67 0.57 -2.98
C ARG A 13 4.39 2.07 -2.82
N THR A 14 4.59 2.61 -1.62
CA THR A 14 4.35 4.02 -1.25
C THR A 14 5.56 4.93 -1.46
N GLY A 15 6.60 4.45 -2.16
CA GLY A 15 7.86 5.17 -2.34
C GLY A 15 8.66 5.25 -1.04
N SER A 16 9.19 6.43 -0.73
CA SER A 16 9.97 6.70 0.49
C SER A 16 9.12 6.96 1.74
N ARG A 17 7.78 6.95 1.62
CA ARG A 17 6.87 7.25 2.73
C ARG A 17 6.52 5.98 3.48
N CYS A 18 6.61 6.00 4.81
CA CYS A 18 5.99 4.98 5.65
C CYS A 18 4.44 5.03 5.52
N TYR A 19 3.75 3.98 5.99
CA TYR A 19 2.28 3.90 5.92
C TYR A 19 1.58 5.12 6.52
N VAL A 20 2.02 5.57 7.69
CA VAL A 20 1.44 6.75 8.36
C VAL A 20 1.59 8.01 7.50
N ALA A 21 2.79 8.30 7.02
CA ALA A 21 3.01 9.45 6.13
C ALA A 21 2.20 9.33 4.82
N HIS A 22 2.06 8.11 4.30
CA HIS A 22 1.27 7.87 3.10
C HIS A 22 -0.23 8.09 3.32
N SER A 23 -0.79 7.67 4.47
CA SER A 23 -2.20 7.90 4.80
C SER A 23 -2.54 9.39 4.87
N PHE A 24 -1.66 10.21 5.47
CA PHE A 24 -1.82 11.67 5.44
C PHE A 24 -1.83 12.23 4.02
N SER A 25 -1.00 11.70 3.12
CA SER A 25 -0.97 12.15 1.72
C SER A 25 -2.21 11.75 0.91
N LEU A 26 -2.97 10.75 1.37
CA LEU A 26 -4.20 10.28 0.75
C LEU A 26 -5.44 11.06 1.20
N LYS A 27 -5.37 11.87 2.26
CA LYS A 27 -6.52 12.66 2.76
C LYS A 27 -7.26 13.45 1.67
N PRO A 28 -6.58 14.17 0.74
CA PRO A 28 -7.28 14.87 -0.34
C PRO A 28 -8.04 13.92 -1.28
N LYS A 29 -7.49 12.72 -1.53
CA LYS A 29 -8.09 11.70 -2.39
C LYS A 29 -9.36 11.10 -1.78
N PHE A 30 -9.37 10.91 -0.46
CA PHE A 30 -10.53 10.40 0.28
C PHE A 30 -11.46 11.50 0.80
N GLN A 31 -11.39 12.74 0.29
CA GLN A 31 -12.23 13.85 0.76
C GLN A 31 -12.17 14.07 2.28
N ASN A 32 -10.99 13.86 2.87
CA ASN A 32 -10.74 13.85 4.32
C ASN A 32 -11.48 12.76 5.13
N ARG A 33 -12.16 11.81 4.47
CA ARG A 33 -12.61 10.56 5.08
C ARG A 33 -11.41 9.68 5.36
N GLU A 34 -11.48 8.92 6.45
CA GLU A 34 -10.51 7.85 6.71
C GLU A 34 -10.83 6.65 5.79
N PRO A 35 -9.84 6.17 5.01
CA PRO A 35 -10.03 4.98 4.18
C PRO A 35 -10.21 3.74 5.06
N ASP A 36 -11.00 2.78 4.58
CA ASP A 36 -11.02 1.47 5.24
C ASP A 36 -9.69 0.70 5.02
N ALA A 37 -9.52 -0.41 5.73
CA ALA A 37 -8.28 -1.17 5.68
C ALA A 37 -7.97 -1.76 4.29
N ILE A 38 -9.00 -2.13 3.53
CA ILE A 38 -8.86 -2.73 2.19
C ILE A 38 -8.54 -1.63 1.18
N GLU A 39 -9.26 -0.51 1.22
CA GLU A 39 -8.98 0.70 0.43
C GLU A 39 -7.54 1.17 0.65
N PHE A 40 -7.13 1.31 1.91
CA PHE A 40 -5.79 1.77 2.25
C PHE A 40 -4.69 0.77 1.82
N PHE A 41 -4.94 -0.53 2.00
CA PHE A 41 -4.03 -1.56 1.51
C PHE A 41 -3.89 -1.51 -0.02
N GLY A 42 -5.00 -1.33 -0.74
CA GLY A 42 -5.00 -1.21 -2.19
C GLY A 42 -4.20 -0.01 -2.69
N GLU A 43 -4.33 1.14 -2.04
CA GLU A 43 -3.48 2.31 -2.31
C GLU A 43 -1.99 2.01 -2.08
N CYS A 44 -1.66 1.31 -1.01
CA CYS A 44 -0.27 1.00 -0.66
C CYS A 44 0.37 -0.07 -1.57
N MET A 45 -0.44 -0.89 -2.25
CA MET A 45 0.00 -1.97 -3.11
C MET A 45 -0.16 -1.67 -4.61
N THR A 46 -0.76 -0.52 -4.96
CA THR A 46 -0.97 -0.11 -6.35
C THR A 46 0.00 1.02 -6.72
N SER A 47 0.90 0.74 -7.66
CA SER A 47 1.77 1.75 -8.24
C SER A 47 1.13 2.35 -9.48
N SER A 48 1.27 3.67 -9.70
CA SER A 48 0.86 4.30 -10.96
C SER A 48 1.64 3.80 -12.18
N LYS A 49 2.89 3.33 -11.99
CA LYS A 49 3.76 2.86 -13.08
C LYS A 49 3.53 1.39 -13.43
N ASN A 50 3.42 0.55 -12.41
CA ASN A 50 3.42 -0.91 -12.55
C ASN A 50 2.10 -1.56 -12.11
N GLY A 51 1.08 -0.77 -11.76
CA GLY A 51 -0.18 -1.26 -11.24
C GLY A 51 -0.05 -2.03 -9.92
N CYS A 52 -1.05 -2.88 -9.68
CA CYS A 52 -1.12 -3.80 -8.54
C CYS A 52 -0.74 -5.22 -8.98
N THR A 53 -0.03 -5.95 -8.13
CA THR A 53 0.33 -7.36 -8.40
C THR A 53 -0.88 -8.28 -8.25
N GLU A 54 -0.94 -9.37 -9.02
CA GLU A 54 -2.00 -10.39 -8.90
C GLU A 54 -2.16 -10.93 -7.48
N PHE A 55 -1.05 -11.14 -6.75
CA PHE A 55 -1.11 -11.60 -5.37
C PHE A 55 -1.77 -10.58 -4.42
N ALA A 56 -1.53 -9.29 -4.62
CA ALA A 56 -2.21 -8.24 -3.85
C ALA A 56 -3.70 -8.13 -4.23
N LYS A 57 -4.07 -8.36 -5.49
CA LYS A 57 -5.47 -8.40 -5.93
C LYS A 57 -6.28 -9.53 -5.31
N GLN A 58 -5.65 -10.62 -4.89
CA GLN A 58 -6.33 -11.73 -4.20
C GLN A 58 -6.62 -11.43 -2.72
N VAL A 59 -5.93 -10.45 -2.14
CA VAL A 59 -6.06 -10.08 -0.72
C VAL A 59 -7.06 -8.93 -0.52
N MET A 60 -7.24 -8.09 -1.56
CA MET A 60 -8.24 -7.01 -1.61
C MET A 60 -9.62 -7.56 -1.95
#